data_AF-A0A397RZE4-F1
#
_entry.id   AF-A0A397RZE4-F1
#
_cell.length_a   1.000
_cell.length_b   1.000
_cell.length_c   1.000
_cell.angle_alpha   90.00
_cell.angle_beta   90.00
_cell.angle_gamma   90.00
#
_symmetry.space_group_name_H-M   'P 1'
#
loop_
_entity.id
_entity.type
_entity.pdbx_description
1 polymer ?
#
loop_
_entity_poly.entity_id
_entity_poly.type
_entity_poly.pdbx_seq_one_letter_code
_entity_poly.pdbx_strand_id
1 'polypeptide(L)'
;MKTEATKQICGEVYPTLSYMILIYNILINKLEDFYDTPDRFKNGKEAANKAINKLQDYYNKTDTTLYSTSLILDPRIKFEYINNNK
;
A
#
# COMPACT_ATOMS: atom_id res chain seq x y z
N MET A 1 -5.08 4.79 18.26
CA MET A 1 -4.08 3.79 17.81
C MET A 1 -3.72 4.12 16.36
N LYS A 2 -2.53 4.67 16.07
CA LYS A 2 -2.09 4.96 14.69
C LYS A 2 -1.52 3.67 14.09
N THR A 3 -1.97 3.28 12.90
CA THR A 3 -1.44 2.11 12.18
C THR A 3 0.03 2.33 11.81
N GLU A 4 0.79 1.25 11.68
CA GLU A 4 2.24 1.31 11.37
C GLU A 4 2.54 2.14 10.10
N ALA A 5 1.67 2.03 9.10
CA ALA A 5 1.73 2.85 7.89
C ALA A 5 1.63 4.37 8.17
N THR A 6 0.79 4.79 9.13
CA THR A 6 0.66 6.21 9.51
C THR A 6 1.91 6.73 10.22
N LYS A 7 2.61 5.88 10.98
CA LYS A 7 3.87 6.29 11.61
C LYS A 7 4.98 6.49 10.59
N GLN A 8 5.11 5.60 9.61
CA GLN A 8 6.08 5.76 8.52
C GLN A 8 5.81 7.02 7.69
N ILE A 9 4.56 7.29 7.32
CA ILE A 9 4.20 8.48 6.52
C ILE A 9 4.44 9.78 7.28
N CYS A 10 4.13 9.83 8.58
CA CYS A 10 4.23 11.05 9.37
C CYS A 10 5.62 11.29 9.99
N GLY A 11 6.55 10.33 9.89
CA GLY A 11 7.91 10.45 10.43
C GLY A 11 8.89 11.14 9.48
N GLU A 12 8.58 11.14 8.17
CA GLU A 12 9.40 11.75 7.13
C GLU A 12 8.80 13.11 6.73
N VAL A 13 9.65 14.15 6.58
CA VAL A 13 9.21 15.52 6.22
C VAL A 13 8.52 15.57 4.85
N TYR A 14 8.76 14.55 4.01
CA TYR A 14 8.01 14.27 2.80
C TYR A 14 7.90 12.76 2.64
N PRO A 15 6.69 12.17 2.51
CA PRO A 15 6.58 10.81 2.00
C PRO A 15 7.19 10.83 0.59
N THR A 16 8.43 10.35 0.47
CA THR A 16 9.12 10.31 -0.81
C THR A 16 8.32 9.39 -1.74
N LEU A 17 8.37 9.70 -3.03
CA LEU A 17 7.73 8.96 -4.11
C LEU A 17 7.96 7.44 -4.02
N SER A 18 9.07 7.02 -3.41
CA SER A 18 9.45 5.64 -3.10
C SER A 18 8.54 4.92 -2.13
N TYR A 19 8.00 5.62 -1.14
CA TYR A 19 7.08 5.04 -0.18
C TYR A 19 5.68 4.87 -0.75
N MET A 20 5.27 5.65 -1.77
CA MET A 20 3.90 5.59 -2.29
C MET A 20 3.52 4.20 -2.79
N ILE A 21 4.43 3.51 -3.46
CA ILE A 21 4.16 2.17 -4.00
C ILE A 21 4.10 1.12 -2.90
N LEU A 22 4.99 1.22 -1.91
CA LEU A 22 4.91 0.38 -0.72
C LEU A 22 3.57 0.58 0.00
N ILE A 23 3.13 1.84 0.14
CA ILE A 23 1.87 2.19 0.79
C ILE A 23 0.68 1.61 0.01
N TYR A 24 0.65 1.74 -1.32
CA TYR A 24 -0.41 1.13 -2.12
C TYR A 24 -0.47 -0.39 -1.92
N ASN A 25 0.67 -1.08 -1.98
CA ASN A 25 0.71 -2.54 -1.78
C ASN A 25 0.23 -2.94 -0.38
N ILE A 26 0.67 -2.24 0.68
CA ILE A 26 0.23 -2.51 2.06
C ILE A 26 -1.28 -2.30 2.22
N LEU A 27 -1.82 -1.24 1.61
CA LEU A 27 -3.25 -0.93 1.69
C LEU A 27 -4.10 -1.95 0.92
N ILE A 28 -3.68 -2.32 -0.29
CA ILE A 28 -4.36 -3.34 -1.11
C ILE A 28 -4.37 -4.68 -0.37
N ASN A 29 -3.21 -5.17 0.09
CA ASN A 29 -3.14 -6.45 0.83
C ASN A 29 -4.09 -6.47 2.04
N LYS A 30 -4.12 -5.40 2.84
CA LYS A 30 -5.02 -5.33 4.01
C LYS A 30 -6.51 -5.33 3.63
N LEU A 31 -6.85 -4.73 2.50
CA LEU A 31 -8.23 -4.70 2.01
C LEU A 31 -8.63 -6.05 1.41
N GLU A 32 -7.69 -6.74 0.74
CA GLU A 32 -7.87 -8.10 0.24
C GLU A 32 -8.05 -9.09 1.41
N ASP A 33 -7.17 -9.04 2.42
CA ASP A 33 -7.33 -9.81 3.66
C ASP A 33 -8.70 -9.57 4.32
N PHE A 34 -9.11 -8.29 4.40
CA PHE A 34 -10.42 -7.94 4.93
C PHE A 34 -11.56 -8.50 4.08
N TYR A 35 -11.45 -8.46 2.76
CA TYR A 35 -12.44 -8.94 1.81
C TYR A 35 -12.57 -10.47 1.86
N ASP A 36 -11.46 -11.19 1.97
CA ASP A 36 -11.39 -12.64 2.00
C ASP A 36 -11.76 -13.22 3.38
N THR A 37 -11.72 -12.41 4.44
CA THR A 37 -12.19 -12.85 5.77
C THR A 37 -13.65 -13.32 5.69
N PRO A 38 -13.97 -14.55 6.14
CA PRO A 38 -15.35 -15.05 6.22
C PRO A 38 -16.17 -14.24 7.25
N ASP A 39 -17.50 -14.30 7.14
CA ASP A 39 -18.45 -13.62 8.05
C ASP A 39 -18.38 -12.08 8.10
N ARG A 40 -17.67 -11.45 7.16
CA ARG A 40 -17.77 -10.00 6.95
C ARG A 40 -19.10 -9.64 6.30
N PHE A 41 -19.72 -8.57 6.79
CA PHE A 41 -20.97 -8.05 6.25
C PHE A 41 -20.82 -7.63 4.79
N LYS A 42 -21.84 -7.90 3.97
CA LYS A 42 -21.84 -7.69 2.51
C LYS A 42 -21.42 -6.28 2.11
N ASN A 43 -21.94 -5.26 2.79
CA ASN A 43 -21.62 -3.86 2.51
C ASN A 43 -20.13 -3.55 2.76
N GLY A 44 -19.51 -4.24 3.72
CA GLY A 44 -18.10 -4.10 4.04
C GLY A 44 -17.24 -4.68 2.94
N LYS A 45 -17.58 -5.87 2.44
CA LYS A 45 -16.91 -6.48 1.28
C LYS A 45 -17.05 -5.61 0.03
N GLU A 46 -18.23 -5.04 -0.22
CA GLU A 46 -18.45 -4.14 -1.35
C GLU A 46 -17.62 -2.85 -1.24
N ALA A 47 -17.53 -2.27 -0.03
CA ALA A 47 -16.71 -1.10 0.23
C ALA A 47 -15.21 -1.41 0.05
N ALA A 48 -14.74 -2.56 0.53
CA ALA A 48 -13.36 -3.00 0.36
C ALA A 48 -13.02 -3.20 -1.12
N ASN A 49 -13.89 -3.86 -1.89
CA ASN A 49 -13.71 -4.05 -3.33
C ASN A 49 -13.66 -2.70 -4.08
N LYS A 50 -14.55 -1.76 -3.75
CA LYS A 50 -14.50 -0.39 -4.33
C LYS A 50 -13.19 0.34 -3.99
N ALA A 51 -12.69 0.17 -2.77
CA ALA A 51 -11.43 0.75 -2.35
C ALA A 51 -10.23 0.13 -3.09
N ILE A 52 -10.18 -1.21 -3.23
CA ILE A 52 -9.14 -1.92 -4.00
C ILE A 52 -9.11 -1.42 -5.44
N ASN A 53 -10.24 -1.40 -6.14
CA ASN A 53 -10.31 -0.92 -7.52
C ASN A 53 -9.80 0.51 -7.67
N LYS A 54 -10.15 1.39 -6.74
CA LYS A 54 -9.70 2.79 -6.76
C LYS A 54 -8.19 2.92 -6.49
N LEU A 55 -7.64 2.10 -5.59
CA LEU A 55 -6.20 2.07 -5.33
C LEU A 55 -5.42 1.52 -6.53
N GLN A 56 -5.93 0.49 -7.19
CA GLN A 56 -5.35 -0.06 -8.43
C GLN A 56 -5.37 0.98 -9.56
N ASP A 57 -6.44 1.76 -9.71
CA ASP A 57 -6.49 2.87 -10.66
C ASP A 57 -5.40 3.92 -10.42
N TYR A 58 -5.10 4.24 -9.16
CA TYR A 58 -4.01 5.15 -8.82
C TYR A 58 -2.64 4.50 -9.01
N TYR A 59 -2.51 3.23 -8.66
CA TYR A 59 -1.29 2.45 -8.86
C TYR A 59 -0.90 2.36 -10.35
N ASN A 60 -1.87 2.15 -11.22
CA ASN A 60 -1.65 2.10 -12.67
C ASN A 60 -1.28 3.47 -13.26
N LYS A 61 -1.67 4.56 -12.59
CA LYS A 61 -1.30 5.94 -12.98
C LYS A 61 0.06 6.36 -12.45
N THR A 62 0.58 5.70 -11.41
CA THR A 62 1.98 5.84 -11.02
C THR A 62 2.85 5.13 -12.05
N ASP A 63 3.47 5.93 -12.92
CA ASP A 63 4.38 5.47 -13.98
C ASP A 63 5.37 4.41 -13.48
N THR A 64 5.59 3.34 -14.25
CA THR A 64 6.60 2.31 -14.00
C THR A 64 7.99 2.92 -13.80
N THR A 65 8.23 4.06 -14.46
CA THR A 65 9.42 4.88 -14.27
C THR A 65 9.52 5.42 -12.84
N LEU A 66 8.40 5.86 -12.27
CA LEU A 66 8.30 6.34 -10.90
C LEU A 66 8.70 5.24 -9.91
N TYR A 67 8.18 4.02 -10.10
CA TYR A 67 8.53 2.87 -9.27
C TYR A 67 10.00 2.51 -9.35
N SER A 68 10.52 2.43 -10.56
CA SER A 68 11.91 2.03 -10.80
C SER A 68 12.86 3.07 -10.23
N THR A 69 12.58 4.35 -10.47
CA THR A 69 13.38 5.47 -9.95
C THR A 69 13.35 5.48 -8.42
N SER A 70 12.20 5.20 -7.84
CA SER A 70 12.01 5.28 -6.40
C SER A 70 12.64 4.10 -5.63
N LEU A 71 12.63 2.90 -6.22
CA LEU A 71 13.41 1.74 -5.80
C LEU A 71 14.92 1.96 -5.88
N ILE A 72 15.39 2.64 -6.93
CA ILE A 72 16.81 2.98 -7.12
C ILE A 72 17.24 4.02 -6.07
N LEU A 73 16.36 4.99 -5.78
CA LEU A 73 16.64 6.07 -4.82
C LEU A 73 16.66 5.60 -3.36
N ASP A 74 15.82 4.63 -2.97
CA ASP A 74 15.90 4.05 -1.62
C ASP A 74 15.67 2.53 -1.61
N PRO A 75 16.75 1.73 -1.80
CA PRO A 75 16.68 0.28 -1.79
C PRO A 75 16.27 -0.33 -0.43
N ARG A 76 16.37 0.43 0.68
CA ARG A 76 16.05 -0.09 2.03
C ARG A 76 14.58 -0.45 2.14
N ILE A 77 13.72 0.30 1.46
CA ILE A 77 12.26 0.07 1.38
C ILE A 77 11.96 -1.32 0.81
N LYS A 78 12.68 -1.74 -0.24
CA LYS A 78 12.53 -3.09 -0.82
C LYS A 78 12.88 -4.18 0.20
N PHE A 79 13.95 -3.96 0.95
CA PHE A 79 14.43 -4.92 1.94
C PHE A 79 13.45 -5.09 3.10
N GLU A 80 12.88 -3.98 3.59
CA GLU A 80 11.83 -3.98 4.62
C GLU A 80 10.56 -4.69 4.14
N TYR A 81 10.10 -4.44 2.91
CA TYR A 81 8.92 -5.11 2.37
C TYR A 81 9.09 -6.63 2.31
N ILE A 82 10.23 -7.10 1.79
CA ILE A 82 10.53 -8.54 1.68
C ILE A 82 10.62 -9.20 3.05
N ASN A 83 11.18 -8.52 4.05
CA ASN A 83 11.27 -9.06 5.40
C ASN A 83 9.92 -9.09 6.13
N ASN A 84 9.02 -8.14 5.86
CA ASN A 84 7.73 -8.02 6.52
C ASN A 84 6.60 -8.82 5.84
N ASN A 85 6.78 -9.30 4.60
CA ASN A 85 5.79 -10.06 3.83
C ASN A 85 6.34 -11.44 3.41
N LYS A 86 7.15 -12.05 4.27
CA LYS A 86 7.67 -13.42 4.15
C LYS A 86 6.80 -14.42 4.90
#